data_AF-A0A355E002-F1
#
_entry.id   AF-A0A355E002-F1
#
_cell.length_a   1.000
_cell.length_b   1.000
_cell.length_c   1.000
_cell.angle_alpha   90.00
_cell.angle_beta   90.00
_cell.angle_gamma   90.00
#
_symmetry.space_group_name_H-M   'P 1'
#
loop_
_entity.id
_entity.type
_entity.pdbx_description
1 polymer ?
#
loop_
_entity_poly.entity_id
_entity_poly.type
_entity_poly.pdbx_seq_one_letter_code
_entity_poly.pdbx_strand_id
1 'polypeptide(L)'
;MTARMGPRLQKEAETQLLADLAAYGVDAAGLSIDWSEACREGHCTKALDGELEDLSEVSVIDSEGDPVAEGWMDFVHGGGDNPLFVFWSSLSLFKNNEWVRVKDEPHIPSHVWGRLPDATRRLCTEEGEYDARWAEDPTVLAWKRGQNPA
;
A
#
# COMPACT_ATOMS: atom_id res chain seq x y z
N MET A 1 -10.56 -12.24 -10.30
CA MET A 1 -9.34 -13.06 -10.52
C MET A 1 -8.23 -12.27 -9.85
N THR A 2 -8.03 -12.53 -8.56
CA THR A 2 -7.00 -11.88 -7.75
C THR A 2 -5.64 -11.99 -8.43
N ALA A 3 -4.81 -10.96 -8.25
CA ALA A 3 -3.44 -10.92 -8.76
C ALA A 3 -2.72 -12.28 -8.57
N ARG A 4 -1.68 -12.54 -9.39
CA ARG A 4 -0.90 -13.79 -9.36
C ARG A 4 -0.02 -13.90 -8.10
N MET A 5 -0.52 -13.44 -6.96
CA MET A 5 0.10 -13.58 -5.67
C MET A 5 0.12 -15.06 -5.29
N GLY A 6 1.32 -15.57 -5.00
CA GLY A 6 1.44 -16.81 -4.27
C GLY A 6 0.98 -16.62 -2.81
N PRO A 7 0.74 -17.71 -2.07
CA PRO A 7 0.26 -17.64 -0.69
C PRO A 7 1.17 -16.81 0.24
N ARG A 8 2.48 -16.79 0.01
CA ARG A 8 3.39 -15.98 0.85
C ARG A 8 3.28 -14.50 0.53
N LEU A 9 3.21 -14.14 -0.74
CA LEU A 9 3.03 -12.76 -1.17
C LEU A 9 1.67 -12.18 -0.72
N GLN A 10 0.59 -12.95 -0.87
CA GLN A 10 -0.73 -12.52 -0.41
C GLN A 10 -0.73 -12.26 1.10
N LYS A 11 -0.16 -13.19 1.88
CA LYS A 11 -0.05 -13.02 3.33
C LYS A 11 0.80 -11.81 3.73
N GLU A 12 1.88 -11.55 3.00
CA GLU A 12 2.73 -10.38 3.24
C GLU A 12 1.99 -9.08 2.97
N ALA A 13 1.32 -8.97 1.81
CA ALA A 13 0.51 -7.81 1.45
C ALA A 13 -0.60 -7.56 2.47
N GLU A 14 -1.33 -8.62 2.87
CA GLU A 14 -2.34 -8.57 3.92
C GLU A 14 -1.78 -8.06 5.25
N THR A 15 -0.64 -8.64 5.70
CA THR A 15 0.00 -8.25 6.96
C THR A 15 0.37 -6.77 6.96
N GLN A 16 0.94 -6.28 5.85
CA GLN A 16 1.35 -4.88 5.73
C GLN A 16 0.15 -3.93 5.67
N LEU A 17 -0.87 -4.24 4.87
CA LEU A 17 -2.08 -3.41 4.75
C LEU A 17 -2.85 -3.31 6.07
N LEU A 18 -2.99 -4.43 6.79
CA LEU A 18 -3.63 -4.45 8.10
C LEU A 18 -2.82 -3.67 9.13
N ALA A 19 -1.49 -3.79 9.12
CA ALA A 19 -0.64 -2.98 10.00
C ALA A 19 -0.71 -1.48 9.66
N ASP A 20 -0.89 -1.13 8.39
CA ASP A 20 -1.00 0.25 7.93
C ASP A 20 -2.26 0.96 8.46
N LEU A 21 -3.34 0.21 8.72
CA LEU A 21 -4.60 0.72 9.29
C LEU A 21 -4.41 1.44 10.64
N ALA A 22 -3.38 1.06 11.40
CA ALA A 22 -3.07 1.68 12.70
C ALA A 22 -2.75 3.18 12.56
N ALA A 23 -2.16 3.61 11.44
CA ALA A 23 -1.90 5.02 11.16
C ALA A 23 -3.19 5.84 10.99
N TYR A 24 -4.31 5.17 10.70
CA TYR A 24 -5.64 5.76 10.51
C TYR A 24 -6.58 5.51 11.71
N GLY A 25 -6.03 5.02 12.83
CA GLY A 25 -6.76 4.82 14.09
C GLY A 25 -7.65 3.57 14.11
N VAL A 26 -7.33 2.55 13.32
CA VAL A 26 -8.04 1.27 13.29
C VAL A 26 -7.14 0.17 13.85
N ASP A 27 -7.65 -0.62 14.79
CA ASP A 27 -6.98 -1.82 15.30
C ASP A 27 -7.21 -2.98 14.34
N ALA A 28 -6.13 -3.67 13.96
CA ALA A 28 -6.17 -4.78 13.02
C ALA A 28 -6.60 -6.11 13.66
N ALA A 29 -6.76 -6.17 14.99
CA ALA A 29 -7.13 -7.40 15.68
C ALA A 29 -8.48 -7.95 15.18
N GLY A 30 -8.46 -9.17 14.63
CA GLY A 30 -9.65 -9.84 14.13
C GLY A 30 -10.10 -9.39 12.74
N LEU A 31 -9.31 -8.55 12.05
CA LEU A 31 -9.57 -8.12 10.68
C LEU A 31 -8.88 -9.03 9.66
N SER A 32 -9.43 -9.08 8.45
CA SER A 32 -8.82 -9.72 7.28
C SER A 32 -9.12 -8.93 6.01
N ILE A 33 -8.29 -9.12 4.99
CA ILE A 33 -8.55 -8.53 3.67
C ILE A 33 -9.48 -9.45 2.88
N ASP A 34 -10.59 -8.90 2.41
CA ASP A 34 -11.40 -9.53 1.39
C ASP A 34 -10.91 -9.08 0.01
N TRP A 35 -10.41 -10.07 -0.73
CA TRP A 35 -9.83 -9.88 -2.05
C TRP A 35 -10.81 -10.19 -3.19
N SER A 36 -12.05 -10.58 -2.91
CA SER A 36 -12.98 -11.10 -3.94
C SER A 36 -13.28 -10.09 -5.03
N GLU A 37 -13.47 -8.83 -4.63
CA GLU A 37 -13.82 -7.70 -5.50
C GLU A 37 -12.59 -6.90 -5.95
N ALA A 38 -11.38 -7.28 -5.53
CA ALA A 38 -10.18 -6.52 -5.85
C ALA A 38 -9.95 -6.45 -7.37
N CYS A 39 -9.83 -5.23 -7.87
CA CYS A 39 -9.67 -4.90 -9.29
C CYS A 39 -8.22 -4.53 -9.60
N ARG A 40 -7.78 -4.85 -10.81
CA ARG A 40 -6.39 -4.77 -11.28
C ARG A 40 -6.15 -3.46 -12.02
N GLU A 41 -5.16 -2.66 -11.59
CA GLU A 41 -4.88 -1.33 -12.14
C GLU A 41 -3.64 -1.27 -13.06
N GLY A 42 -2.75 -2.27 -13.00
CA GLY A 42 -1.71 -2.54 -14.00
C GLY A 42 -0.25 -2.36 -13.56
N HIS A 43 0.05 -1.84 -12.37
CA HIS A 43 1.41 -1.72 -11.85
C HIS A 43 1.87 -3.02 -11.17
N CYS A 44 2.73 -3.79 -11.84
CA CYS A 44 3.09 -5.14 -11.41
C CYS A 44 4.54 -5.28 -10.95
N THR A 45 4.75 -5.98 -9.83
CA THR A 45 6.10 -6.41 -9.40
C THR A 45 6.15 -7.88 -9.03
N LYS A 46 7.30 -8.52 -9.24
CA LYS A 46 7.53 -9.89 -8.80
C LYS A 46 8.17 -9.89 -7.43
N ALA A 47 7.54 -10.54 -6.46
CA ALA A 47 8.02 -10.61 -5.09
C ALA A 47 7.66 -11.97 -4.48
N LEU A 48 8.52 -12.49 -3.61
CA LEU A 48 8.34 -13.77 -2.92
C LEU A 48 8.00 -14.92 -3.89
N ASP A 49 6.79 -15.46 -3.82
CA ASP A 49 6.29 -16.60 -4.58
C ASP A 49 5.25 -16.21 -5.65
N GLY A 50 5.17 -14.93 -6.04
CA GLY A 50 4.22 -14.48 -7.05
C GLY A 50 4.50 -13.11 -7.64
N GLU A 51 3.45 -12.53 -8.20
CA GLU A 51 3.42 -11.19 -8.80
C GLU A 51 2.30 -10.39 -8.13
N LEU A 52 2.68 -9.26 -7.54
CA LEU A 52 1.79 -8.28 -6.94
C LEU A 52 1.41 -7.25 -8.00
N GLU A 53 0.18 -6.79 -7.97
CA GLU A 53 -0.27 -5.61 -8.72
C GLU A 53 -0.83 -4.57 -7.76
N ASP A 54 -0.86 -3.29 -8.15
CA ASP A 54 -1.74 -2.33 -7.50
C ASP A 54 -3.19 -2.75 -7.70
N LEU A 55 -3.95 -2.68 -6.61
CA LEU A 55 -5.32 -3.18 -6.59
C LEU A 55 -6.25 -2.11 -6.08
N SER A 56 -7.36 -1.96 -6.79
CA SER A 56 -8.51 -1.18 -6.40
C SER A 56 -9.57 -2.05 -5.73
N GLU A 57 -10.53 -1.41 -5.06
CA GLU A 57 -11.69 -2.09 -4.45
C GLU A 57 -11.28 -3.17 -3.42
N VAL A 58 -10.13 -2.99 -2.77
CA VAL A 58 -9.65 -3.89 -1.72
C VAL A 58 -10.43 -3.59 -0.44
N SER A 59 -11.09 -4.62 0.09
CA SER A 59 -11.97 -4.50 1.25
C SER A 59 -11.32 -5.11 2.49
N VAL A 60 -11.63 -4.53 3.64
CA VAL A 60 -11.26 -5.06 4.96
C VAL A 60 -12.54 -5.41 5.68
N ILE A 61 -12.61 -6.65 6.18
CA ILE A 61 -13.76 -7.16 6.93
C ILE A 61 -13.34 -7.61 8.32
N ASP A 62 -14.28 -7.58 9.26
CA ASP A 62 -14.10 -8.15 10.59
C ASP A 62 -14.40 -9.66 10.63
N SER A 63 -14.36 -10.24 11.84
CA SER A 63 -14.63 -11.67 12.06
C SER A 63 -16.07 -12.10 11.78
N GLU A 64 -17.02 -11.17 11.75
CA GLU A 64 -18.43 -11.43 11.41
C GLU A 64 -18.67 -11.28 9.89
N GLY A 65 -17.69 -10.74 9.16
CA GLY A 65 -17.75 -10.50 7.72
C GLY A 65 -18.28 -9.12 7.38
N ASP A 66 -18.41 -8.21 8.36
CA ASP A 66 -18.89 -6.86 8.15
C ASP A 66 -17.75 -5.95 7.63
N PRO A 67 -18.05 -5.00 6.74
CA PRO A 67 -17.05 -4.11 6.17
C PRO A 67 -16.52 -3.11 7.20
N VAL A 68 -15.20 -2.95 7.23
CA VAL A 68 -14.48 -2.04 8.15
C VAL A 68 -13.77 -0.93 7.37
N ALA A 69 -13.15 -1.27 6.24
CA ALA A 69 -12.44 -0.32 5.40
C ALA A 69 -12.48 -0.76 3.93
N GLU A 70 -12.30 0.19 3.01
CA GLU A 70 -12.13 -0.09 1.58
C GLU A 70 -11.14 0.91 0.97
N GLY A 71 -10.45 0.52 -0.09
CA GLY A 71 -9.53 1.44 -0.74
C GLY A 71 -8.74 0.88 -1.90
N TRP A 72 -7.74 1.67 -2.30
CA TRP A 72 -6.70 1.26 -3.25
C TRP A 72 -5.43 0.95 -2.49
N MET A 73 -4.79 -0.16 -2.83
CA MET A 73 -3.42 -0.45 -2.41
C MET A 73 -2.43 -0.13 -3.54
N ASP A 74 -1.25 0.33 -3.15
CA ASP A 74 -0.09 0.47 -4.03
C ASP A 74 1.15 0.06 -3.24
N PHE A 75 2.32 0.10 -3.87
CA PHE A 75 3.55 -0.36 -3.25
C PHE A 75 4.81 0.36 -3.74
N VAL A 76 5.85 0.25 -2.92
CA VAL A 76 7.25 0.57 -3.24
C VAL A 76 8.02 -0.73 -3.13
N HIS A 77 8.80 -1.09 -4.15
CA HIS A 77 9.58 -2.33 -4.14
C HIS A 77 10.97 -2.14 -4.70
N GLY A 78 11.15 -1.32 -5.74
CA GLY A 78 12.42 -1.11 -6.42
C GLY A 78 12.83 -2.28 -7.33
N GLY A 79 12.02 -3.35 -7.38
CA GLY A 79 12.30 -4.56 -8.14
C GLY A 79 13.46 -5.40 -7.60
N GLY A 80 13.66 -6.59 -8.19
CA GLY A 80 14.76 -7.48 -7.83
C GLY A 80 14.65 -8.03 -6.40
N ASP A 81 15.73 -7.90 -5.63
CA ASP A 81 15.86 -8.40 -4.25
C ASP A 81 15.58 -7.31 -3.18
N ASN A 82 15.05 -6.16 -3.59
CA ASN A 82 14.73 -5.07 -2.68
C ASN A 82 13.51 -5.42 -1.79
N PRO A 83 13.39 -4.81 -0.60
CA PRO A 83 12.23 -5.02 0.26
C PRO A 83 10.94 -4.44 -0.34
N LEU A 84 9.84 -5.19 -0.23
CA LEU A 84 8.49 -4.79 -0.64
C LEU A 84 7.77 -4.05 0.48
N PHE A 85 7.20 -2.89 0.17
CA PHE A 85 6.37 -2.08 1.06
C PHE A 85 5.01 -1.83 0.42
N VAL A 86 3.96 -2.44 0.96
CA VAL A 86 2.57 -2.33 0.51
C VAL A 86 1.81 -1.40 1.45
N PHE A 87 0.99 -0.51 0.90
CA PHE A 87 0.26 0.49 1.66
C PHE A 87 -1.04 0.90 0.97
N TRP A 88 -1.93 1.55 1.73
CA TRP A 88 -3.13 2.16 1.17
C TRP A 88 -2.76 3.43 0.42
N SER A 89 -3.04 3.48 -0.89
CA SER A 89 -2.94 4.68 -1.73
C SER A 89 -4.20 5.55 -1.62
N SER A 90 -5.35 4.93 -1.38
CA SER A 90 -6.57 5.61 -0.91
C SER A 90 -7.27 4.73 0.12
N LEU A 91 -8.00 5.34 1.05
CA LEU A 91 -8.67 4.61 2.13
C LEU A 91 -9.93 5.32 2.61
N SER A 92 -11.01 4.56 2.72
CA SER A 92 -12.25 4.90 3.39
C SER A 92 -12.49 3.93 4.54
N LEU A 93 -13.02 4.44 5.65
CA LEU A 93 -13.39 3.64 6.82
C LEU A 93 -14.92 3.64 6.96
N PHE A 94 -15.48 2.50 7.30
CA PHE A 94 -16.90 2.39 7.61
C PHE A 94 -17.13 2.79 9.08
N LYS A 95 -17.81 3.91 9.32
CA LYS A 95 -18.08 4.45 10.66
C LYS A 95 -19.49 4.99 10.73
N ASN A 96 -20.21 4.67 11.81
CA ASN A 96 -21.60 5.12 12.02
C ASN A 96 -22.53 4.85 10.83
N ASN A 97 -22.36 3.68 10.18
CA ASN A 97 -23.13 3.27 9.01
C ASN A 97 -22.91 4.14 7.76
N GLU A 98 -21.76 4.81 7.67
CA GLU A 98 -21.34 5.64 6.53
C GLU A 98 -19.86 5.40 6.19
N TRP A 99 -19.51 5.58 4.91
CA TRP A 99 -18.13 5.56 4.45
C TRP A 99 -17.49 6.94 4.65
N VAL A 100 -16.41 6.99 5.42
CA VAL A 100 -15.63 8.20 5.70
C VAL A 100 -14.26 8.06 5.06
N ARG A 101 -13.97 8.91 4.07
CA ARG A 101 -12.66 8.95 3.42
C ARG A 101 -11.60 9.51 4.38
N VAL A 102 -10.57 8.72 4.66
CA VAL A 102 -9.46 9.10 5.57
C VAL A 102 -8.13 9.28 4.83
N LYS A 103 -8.03 8.76 3.60
CA LYS A 103 -6.93 9.04 2.67
C LYS A 103 -7.47 9.18 1.25
N ASP A 104 -7.24 10.34 0.66
CA ASP A 104 -7.67 10.66 -0.71
C ASP A 104 -6.48 10.83 -1.66
N GLU A 105 -5.37 11.38 -1.15
CA GLU A 105 -4.24 11.73 -1.99
C GLU A 105 -3.39 10.49 -2.34
N PRO A 106 -3.12 10.23 -3.64
CA PRO A 106 -2.39 9.05 -4.12
C PRO A 106 -0.87 9.24 -4.00
N HIS A 107 -0.41 9.65 -2.82
CA HIS A 107 1.01 9.77 -2.47
C HIS A 107 1.42 8.69 -1.47
N ILE A 108 2.72 8.41 -1.39
CA ILE A 108 3.31 7.54 -0.37
C ILE A 108 3.01 8.16 1.01
N PRO A 109 2.33 7.46 1.93
CA PRO A 109 2.08 7.99 3.27
C PRO A 109 3.38 8.29 4.03
N SER A 110 3.41 9.36 4.82
CA SER A 110 4.63 9.76 5.56
C SER A 110 5.11 8.67 6.53
N HIS A 111 4.20 7.93 7.16
CA HIS A 111 4.53 6.79 8.03
C HIS A 111 5.06 5.57 7.26
N VAL A 112 4.74 5.42 5.98
CA VAL A 112 5.37 4.43 5.09
C VAL A 112 6.76 4.93 4.69
N TRP A 113 6.86 6.16 4.22
CA TRP A 113 8.13 6.78 3.82
C TRP A 113 9.18 6.73 4.94
N GLY A 114 8.77 7.01 6.18
CA GLY A 114 9.62 6.96 7.37
C GLY A 114 10.25 5.58 7.62
N ARG A 115 9.61 4.50 7.14
CA ARG A 115 10.09 3.11 7.27
C ARG A 115 10.98 2.66 6.11
N LEU A 116 10.99 3.38 4.98
CA LEU A 116 11.79 3.01 3.82
C LEU A 116 13.29 3.17 4.11
N PRO A 117 14.13 2.16 3.80
CA PRO A 117 15.58 2.32 3.80
C PRO A 117 16.02 3.39 2.79
N ASP A 118 17.15 4.07 3.06
CA ASP A 118 17.67 5.10 2.15
C ASP A 118 17.95 4.56 0.73
N ALA A 119 18.33 3.29 0.60
CA ALA A 119 18.49 2.66 -0.72
C ALA A 119 17.16 2.64 -1.49
N THR A 120 16.07 2.22 -0.85
CA THR A 120 14.73 2.22 -1.46
C THR A 120 14.26 3.64 -1.78
N ARG A 121 14.51 4.61 -0.89
CA ARG A 121 14.17 6.03 -1.14
C ARG A 121 14.88 6.59 -2.37
N ARG A 122 16.13 6.19 -2.62
CA ARG A 122 16.88 6.59 -3.83
C ARG A 122 16.23 6.05 -5.09
N LEU A 123 15.75 4.80 -5.08
CA LEU A 123 15.07 4.20 -6.23
C LEU A 123 13.79 4.96 -6.62
N CYS A 124 13.11 5.59 -5.65
CA CYS A 124 11.98 6.47 -5.95
C CYS A 124 12.39 7.79 -6.65
N THR A 125 13.67 8.19 -6.61
CA THR A 125 14.18 9.45 -7.20
C THR A 125 14.88 9.31 -8.54
N GLU A 126 15.28 8.10 -8.91
CA GLU A 126 16.13 7.82 -10.07
C GLU A 126 15.27 7.53 -11.31
N GLU A 127 15.41 8.34 -12.37
CA GLU A 127 14.70 8.12 -13.63
C GLU A 127 15.10 6.78 -14.26
N GLY A 128 14.11 6.00 -14.71
CA GLY A 128 14.35 4.70 -15.37
C GLY A 128 14.40 3.50 -14.43
N GLU A 129 14.40 3.73 -13.11
CA GLU A 129 14.21 2.67 -12.12
C GLU A 129 12.73 2.28 -11.97
N TYR A 130 12.49 1.08 -11.44
CA TYR A 130 11.13 0.53 -11.30
C TYR A 130 10.18 1.47 -10.54
N ASP A 131 10.64 2.07 -9.45
CA ASP A 131 9.86 2.98 -8.60
C ASP A 131 9.93 4.46 -9.05
N ALA A 132 10.48 4.76 -10.23
CA ALA A 132 10.55 6.13 -10.75
C ALA A 132 9.17 6.78 -10.95
N ARG A 133 8.07 6.00 -10.94
CA ARG A 133 6.70 6.53 -10.90
C ARG A 133 6.44 7.46 -9.71
N TRP A 134 7.18 7.27 -8.62
CA TRP A 134 7.09 8.09 -7.42
C TRP A 134 7.98 9.34 -7.47
N ALA A 135 8.70 9.60 -8.56
CA ALA A 135 9.65 10.72 -8.65
C ALA A 135 9.00 12.10 -8.42
N GLU A 136 7.73 12.24 -8.78
CA GLU A 136 6.93 13.46 -8.58
C GLU A 136 6.09 13.44 -7.29
N ASP A 137 6.18 12.38 -6.49
CA ASP A 137 5.52 12.31 -5.19
C ASP A 137 6.04 13.45 -4.29
N PRO A 138 5.15 14.20 -3.60
CA PRO A 138 5.57 15.32 -2.75
C PRO A 138 6.63 14.95 -1.70
N THR A 139 6.55 13.73 -1.14
CA THR A 139 7.46 13.22 -0.13
C THR A 139 8.84 12.94 -0.72
N VAL A 140 8.87 12.35 -1.92
CA VAL A 140 10.09 12.07 -2.67
C VAL A 140 10.77 13.37 -3.09
N LEU A 141 10.01 14.34 -3.58
CA LEU A 141 10.50 15.67 -3.96
C LEU A 141 11.07 16.43 -2.76
N ALA A 142 10.41 16.37 -1.59
CA ALA A 142 10.90 16.99 -0.36
C ALA A 142 12.26 16.40 0.04
N TRP A 143 12.36 15.06 0.05
CA TRP A 143 13.60 14.36 0.37
C TRP A 143 14.74 14.71 -0.60
N LYS A 144 14.47 14.74 -1.92
CA LYS A 144 15.43 15.13 -2.96
C LYS A 144 15.98 16.56 -2.76
N ARG A 145 15.18 17.45 -2.18
CA ARG A 145 15.57 18.83 -1.84
C ARG A 145 16.29 18.96 -0.49
N GLY A 146 16.51 17.86 0.22
CA GLY A 146 17.10 17.86 1.57
C GLY A 146 16.14 18.36 2.65
N GLN A 147 14.83 18.34 2.40
CA GLN A 147 13.80 18.66 3.39
C GLN A 147 13.29 17.35 3.99
N ASN A 148 13.26 17.24 5.32
CA ASN A 148 12.58 16.12 5.96
C ASN A 148 11.07 16.26 5.71
N PRO A 149 10.39 15.27 5.12
CA PRO A 149 8.95 15.28 5.05
C PRO A 149 8.39 15.23 6.48
N ALA A 150 7.38 16.07 6.73
CA ALA A 150 6.70 16.18 8.02
C ALA A 150 5.83 14.95 8.32
#